data_AF-A0A929PJG7-F1
#
_entry.id   AF-A0A929PJG7-F1
#
_cell.length_a   1.000
_cell.length_b   1.000
_cell.length_c   1.000
_cell.angle_alpha   90.00
_cell.angle_beta   90.00
_cell.angle_gamma   90.00
#
_symmetry.space_group_name_H-M   'P 1'
#
loop_
_entity.id
_entity.type
_entity.pdbx_description
1 polymer ?
#
loop_
_entity_poly.entity_id
_entity_poly.type
_entity_poly.pdbx_seq_one_letter_code
_entity_poly.pdbx_strand_id
1 'polypeptide(L)'
;MIELIYFSEQEPGSPVYQVIQFNPGEPWQLVDGDEVIGTVDKQHGLWNLRSWVTLPDGLVTGIGQLIENQHFNRLPALITQRWSEYVQQVVMVSDQEYLVICIDGIDLAHFEKLFRGSISELVKDEWKICFKVYDALMSADFEVLFWTQL
;
A
#
# COMPACT_ATOMS: atom_id res chain seq x y z
N MET A 1 -1.35 6.13 7.84
CA MET A 1 -1.15 5.01 8.78
C MET A 1 -1.80 3.77 8.21
N ILE A 2 -1.10 2.66 8.19
CA ILE A 2 -1.63 1.34 7.81
C ILE A 2 -1.42 0.43 9.02
N GLU A 3 -2.45 -0.34 9.37
CA GLU A 3 -2.40 -1.31 10.47
C GLU A 3 -2.82 -2.68 9.94
N LEU A 4 -2.00 -3.69 10.23
CA LEU A 4 -2.23 -5.08 9.89
C LEU A 4 -2.17 -5.93 11.16
N ILE A 5 -3.00 -6.97 11.22
CA ILE A 5 -2.97 -7.95 12.30
C ILE A 5 -2.32 -9.23 11.76
N TYR A 6 -1.24 -9.66 12.41
CA TYR A 6 -0.57 -10.91 12.11
C TYR A 6 -0.93 -12.00 13.13
N PHE A 7 -1.51 -13.08 12.63
CA PHE A 7 -1.82 -14.27 13.41
C PHE A 7 -0.72 -15.31 13.17
N SER A 8 0.04 -15.64 14.21
CA SER A 8 0.98 -16.76 14.14
C SER A 8 0.18 -18.07 14.13
N GLU A 9 0.09 -18.73 12.97
CA GLU A 9 -0.71 -19.94 12.78
C GLU A 9 -0.15 -21.20 13.45
N GLN A 10 0.82 -21.07 14.36
CA GLN A 10 1.56 -22.23 14.86
C GLN A 10 0.73 -23.06 15.84
N GLU A 11 0.02 -22.44 16.81
CA GLU A 11 -0.79 -23.17 17.81
C GLU A 11 -1.94 -22.32 18.42
N PRO A 12 -3.01 -22.94 18.97
CA PRO A 12 -4.03 -22.23 19.76
C PRO A 12 -3.39 -21.47 20.94
N GLY A 13 -3.66 -20.16 21.04
CA GLY A 13 -3.03 -19.30 22.05
C GLY A 13 -1.70 -18.67 21.60
N SER A 14 -1.33 -18.84 20.33
CA SER A 14 -0.19 -18.12 19.74
C SER A 14 -0.36 -16.60 19.88
N PRO A 15 0.75 -15.86 20.07
CA PRO A 15 0.71 -14.42 20.16
C PRO A 15 0.15 -13.81 18.87
N VAL A 16 -0.63 -12.74 19.04
CA VAL A 16 -1.15 -11.91 17.96
C VAL A 16 -0.34 -10.62 17.97
N TYR A 17 0.19 -10.28 16.81
CA TYR A 17 0.99 -9.06 16.66
C TYR A 17 0.25 -8.05 15.80
N GLN A 18 0.37 -6.78 16.16
CA GLN A 18 0.01 -5.67 15.29
C GLN A 18 1.26 -5.21 14.53
N VAL A 19 1.08 -4.89 13.25
CA VAL A 19 2.14 -4.39 12.38
C VAL A 19 1.68 -3.08 11.78
N ILE A 20 2.30 -1.98 12.22
CA ILE A 20 1.82 -0.62 11.96
C ILE A 20 2.86 0.16 11.15
N GLN A 21 2.47 0.70 10.01
CA GLN A 21 3.26 1.71 9.29
C GLN A 21 2.62 3.07 9.49
N PHE A 22 3.30 3.95 10.22
CA PHE A 22 2.79 5.29 10.49
C PHE A 22 2.73 6.14 9.21
N ASN A 23 3.85 6.20 8.47
CA ASN A 23 3.94 6.89 7.19
C ASN A 23 4.43 5.96 6.07
N PRO A 24 3.93 6.11 4.82
CA PRO A 24 4.41 5.34 3.68
C PRO A 24 5.93 5.44 3.52
N GLY A 25 6.57 4.28 3.31
CA GLY A 25 8.01 4.18 3.12
C GLY A 25 8.84 4.14 4.41
N GLU A 26 8.24 4.41 5.58
CA GLU A 26 8.91 4.19 6.87
C GLU A 26 8.91 2.70 7.25
N PRO A 27 9.85 2.26 8.11
CA PRO A 27 9.80 0.94 8.72
C PRO A 27 8.48 0.69 9.46
N TRP A 28 7.94 -0.51 9.30
CA TRP A 28 6.81 -0.98 10.07
C TRP A 28 7.22 -1.17 11.53
N GLN A 29 6.32 -0.86 12.45
CA GLN A 29 6.46 -1.14 13.88
C GLN A 29 5.76 -2.45 14.19
N LEU A 30 6.45 -3.34 14.90
CA LEU A 30 5.90 -4.57 15.44
C LEU A 30 5.45 -4.32 16.88
N VAL A 31 4.17 -4.56 17.16
CA VAL A 31 3.53 -4.28 18.44
C VAL A 31 2.92 -5.56 19.01
N ASP A 32 3.13 -5.78 20.30
CA ASP A 32 2.49 -6.85 21.09
C ASP A 32 1.75 -6.21 22.27
N GLY A 33 0.42 -6.38 22.30
CA GLY A 33 -0.45 -5.60 23.17
C GLY A 33 -0.29 -4.10 22.91
N ASP A 34 0.20 -3.37 23.91
CA ASP A 34 0.42 -1.92 23.86
C ASP A 34 1.90 -1.52 23.70
N GLU A 35 2.80 -2.49 23.49
CA GLU A 35 4.25 -2.27 23.46
C GLU A 35 4.83 -2.46 22.05
N VAL A 36 5.65 -1.50 21.60
CA VAL A 36 6.45 -1.63 20.38
C VAL A 36 7.66 -2.50 20.69
N ILE A 37 7.71 -3.70 20.11
CA ILE A 37 8.73 -4.72 20.40
C ILE A 37 9.77 -4.91 19.28
N GLY A 38 9.57 -4.24 18.14
CA GLY A 38 10.55 -4.22 17.06
C GLY A 38 10.16 -3.35 15.87
N THR A 39 11.04 -3.30 14.89
CA THR A 39 10.79 -2.69 13.57
C THR A 39 11.02 -3.70 12.45
N VAL A 40 10.17 -3.67 11.44
CA VAL A 40 10.25 -4.50 10.24
C VAL A 40 10.44 -3.60 9.01
N ASP A 41 11.47 -3.88 8.20
CA ASP A 41 11.73 -3.14 6.97
C ASP A 41 12.26 -4.02 5.85
N LYS A 42 12.02 -3.61 4.60
CA LYS A 42 12.48 -4.32 3.41
C LYS A 42 13.70 -3.63 2.84
N GLN A 43 14.86 -4.27 2.93
CA GLN A 43 16.12 -3.76 2.39
C GLN A 43 16.65 -4.73 1.33
N HIS A 44 17.00 -4.22 0.15
CA HIS A 44 17.52 -5.03 -0.96
C HIS A 44 16.63 -6.25 -1.31
N GLY A 45 15.31 -6.10 -1.20
CA GLY A 45 14.35 -7.17 -1.49
C GLY A 45 14.12 -8.16 -0.34
N LEU A 46 14.86 -8.05 0.77
CA LEU A 46 14.76 -8.94 1.93
C LEU A 46 14.07 -8.24 3.09
N TRP A 47 13.18 -8.96 3.76
CA TRP A 47 12.53 -8.50 5.00
C TRP A 47 13.46 -8.69 6.19
N ASN A 48 13.67 -7.63 6.95
CA ASN A 48 14.51 -7.61 8.14
C ASN A 48 13.65 -7.23 9.34
N LEU A 49 13.99 -7.81 10.49
CA LEU A 49 13.36 -7.52 11.77
C LEU A 49 14.46 -7.15 12.77
N ARG A 50 14.36 -5.94 13.32
CA ARG A 50 15.15 -5.51 14.48
C ARG A 50 14.23 -5.53 15.69
N SER A 51 14.48 -6.42 16.64
CA SER A 51 13.68 -6.53 17.86
C SER A 51 14.50 -6.26 19.11
N TRP A 52 13.79 -5.84 20.16
CA TRP A 52 14.35 -5.65 21.51
C TRP A 52 14.01 -6.83 22.43
N VAL A 53 13.20 -7.76 21.93
CA VAL A 53 12.79 -8.98 22.62
C VAL A 53 13.14 -10.21 21.77
N THR A 54 13.17 -11.39 22.41
CA THR A 54 13.25 -12.66 21.71
C THR A 54 11.95 -12.94 20.98
N LEU A 55 12.02 -13.19 19.69
CA LEU A 55 10.86 -13.43 18.83
C LEU A 55 10.94 -14.82 18.19
N PRO A 56 9.79 -15.43 17.84
CA PRO A 56 9.76 -16.71 17.15
C PRO A 56 10.50 -16.69 15.82
N ASP A 57 11.14 -17.80 15.50
CA ASP A 57 11.75 -18.00 14.19
C ASP A 57 10.69 -17.92 13.07
N GLY A 58 11.07 -17.29 11.96
CA GLY A 58 10.18 -17.15 10.79
C GLY A 58 9.12 -16.04 10.91
N LEU A 59 8.99 -15.36 12.06
CA LEU A 59 8.03 -14.28 12.24
C LEU A 59 8.18 -13.18 11.17
N VAL A 60 9.41 -12.74 10.90
CA VAL A 60 9.70 -11.73 9.87
C VAL A 60 9.27 -12.18 8.47
N THR A 61 9.39 -13.47 8.17
CA THR A 61 8.96 -14.03 6.88
C THR A 61 7.44 -14.00 6.76
N GLY A 62 6.74 -14.40 7.82
CA GLY A 62 5.27 -14.37 7.86
C GLY A 62 4.71 -12.96 7.78
N ILE A 63 5.27 -12.02 8.54
CA ILE A 63 4.89 -10.59 8.48
C ILE A 63 5.18 -10.03 7.08
N GLY A 64 6.36 -10.31 6.53
CA GLY A 64 6.72 -9.88 5.18
C GLY A 64 5.71 -10.39 4.14
N GLN A 65 5.33 -11.66 4.20
CA GLN A 65 4.29 -12.22 3.32
C GLN A 65 2.93 -11.56 3.53
N LEU A 66 2.52 -11.32 4.78
CA LEU A 66 1.27 -10.61 5.08
C LEU A 66 1.27 -9.23 4.41
N ILE A 67 2.35 -8.46 4.56
CA ILE A 67 2.49 -7.13 3.95
C ILE A 67 2.45 -7.26 2.42
N GLU A 68 3.25 -8.12 1.80
CA GLU A 68 3.30 -8.30 0.32
C GLU A 68 1.97 -8.76 -0.31
N ASN A 69 1.12 -9.42 0.49
CA ASN A 69 -0.18 -9.88 0.06
C ASN A 69 -1.26 -8.80 0.15
N GLN A 70 -0.99 -7.66 0.78
CA GLN A 70 -1.93 -6.56 0.81
C GLN A 70 -2.10 -5.94 -0.56
N HIS A 71 -3.36 -5.75 -0.97
CA HIS A 71 -3.70 -5.23 -2.29
C HIS A 71 -3.09 -3.84 -2.56
N PHE A 72 -3.00 -3.02 -1.51
CA PHE A 72 -2.41 -1.68 -1.58
C PHE A 72 -0.93 -1.68 -1.98
N ASN A 73 -0.18 -2.76 -1.74
CA ASN A 73 1.22 -2.85 -2.18
C ASN A 73 1.36 -3.17 -3.68
N ARG A 74 0.30 -3.68 -4.31
CA ARG A 74 0.32 -4.06 -5.74
C ARG A 74 -0.33 -3.01 -6.62
N LEU A 75 -1.35 -2.31 -6.11
CA LEU A 75 -2.13 -1.35 -6.88
C LEU A 75 -1.28 -0.26 -7.56
N PRO A 76 -0.29 0.38 -6.91
CA PRO A 76 0.58 1.34 -7.58
C PRO A 76 1.31 0.79 -8.80
N ALA A 77 1.84 -0.44 -8.70
CA ALA A 77 2.52 -1.10 -9.81
C ALA A 77 1.55 -1.48 -10.93
N LEU A 78 0.35 -1.96 -10.59
CA LEU A 78 -0.69 -2.30 -11.56
C LEU A 78 -1.17 -1.07 -12.34
N ILE A 79 -1.41 0.05 -11.66
CA ILE A 79 -1.79 1.33 -12.29
C ILE A 79 -0.68 1.80 -13.23
N THR A 80 0.58 1.82 -12.75
CA THR A 80 1.73 2.23 -13.55
C THR A 80 1.92 1.34 -14.78
N GLN A 81 1.71 0.03 -14.66
CA GLN A 81 1.82 -0.90 -15.78
C GLN A 81 0.68 -0.73 -16.79
N ARG A 82 -0.57 -0.59 -16.32
CA ARG A 82 -1.75 -0.48 -17.18
C ARG A 82 -1.77 0.80 -18.01
N TRP A 83 -1.29 1.90 -17.42
CA TRP A 83 -1.27 3.21 -18.06
C TRP A 83 0.14 3.75 -18.20
N SER A 84 1.11 2.91 -18.60
CA SER A 84 2.52 3.29 -18.72
C SER A 84 2.80 4.41 -19.72
N GLU A 85 1.88 4.67 -20.67
CA GLU A 85 1.95 5.79 -21.60
C GLU A 85 1.43 7.12 -21.00
N TYR A 86 0.75 7.07 -19.85
CA TYR A 86 0.13 8.23 -19.20
C TYR A 86 0.69 8.51 -17.82
N VAL A 87 1.12 7.48 -17.08
CA VAL A 87 1.47 7.54 -15.66
C VAL A 87 2.97 7.37 -15.49
N GLN A 88 3.60 8.36 -14.87
CA GLN A 88 5.02 8.33 -14.52
C GLN A 88 5.23 7.60 -13.19
N GLN A 89 4.38 7.89 -12.19
CA GLN A 89 4.54 7.38 -10.84
C GLN A 89 3.18 7.28 -10.14
N VAL A 90 3.05 6.27 -9.29
CA VAL A 90 1.94 6.16 -8.33
C VAL A 90 2.53 6.04 -6.93
N VAL A 91 2.10 6.92 -6.04
CA VAL A 91 2.51 6.94 -4.63
C VAL A 91 1.31 6.64 -3.77
N MET A 92 1.43 5.62 -2.92
CA MET A 92 0.46 5.35 -1.87
C MET A 92 0.68 6.35 -0.74
N VAL A 93 -0.32 7.18 -0.45
CA VAL A 93 -0.32 8.14 0.67
C VAL A 93 -0.91 7.47 1.92
N SER A 94 -1.94 6.65 1.73
CA SER A 94 -2.52 5.77 2.75
C SER A 94 -3.17 4.55 2.09
N ASP A 95 -3.75 3.66 2.89
CA ASP A 95 -4.60 2.55 2.45
C ASP A 95 -5.86 2.99 1.67
N GLN A 96 -6.21 4.27 1.76
CA GLN A 96 -7.38 4.88 1.13
C GLN A 96 -7.04 6.02 0.16
N GLU A 97 -5.78 6.43 0.04
CA GLU A 97 -5.38 7.56 -0.80
C GLU A 97 -4.12 7.27 -1.62
N TYR A 98 -4.23 7.52 -2.93
CA TYR A 98 -3.15 7.40 -3.90
C TYR A 98 -2.95 8.71 -4.65
N LEU A 99 -1.69 9.08 -4.82
CA LEU A 99 -1.25 10.14 -5.70
C LEU A 99 -0.78 9.51 -7.02
N VAL A 100 -1.36 9.92 -8.14
CA VAL A 100 -0.97 9.48 -9.49
C VAL A 100 -0.36 10.67 -10.22
N ILE A 101 0.89 10.54 -10.65
CA ILE A 101 1.62 11.59 -11.36
C ILE A 101 1.75 11.17 -12.81
N CYS A 102 1.23 11.98 -13.71
CA CYS A 102 1.26 11.73 -15.14
C CYS A 102 2.60 12.09 -15.79
N ILE A 103 2.87 11.49 -16.95
CA ILE A 103 3.98 11.84 -17.82
C ILE A 103 3.73 13.23 -18.42
N ASP A 104 4.80 13.96 -18.73
CA ASP A 104 4.70 15.27 -19.36
C ASP A 104 4.09 15.20 -20.77
N GLY A 105 3.34 16.25 -21.13
CA GLY A 105 2.75 16.40 -22.46
C GLY A 105 1.51 15.55 -22.76
N ILE A 106 0.93 14.85 -21.77
CA ILE A 106 -0.31 14.10 -21.98
C ILE A 106 -1.55 15.01 -22.02
N ASP A 107 -2.61 14.56 -22.69
CA ASP A 107 -3.94 15.16 -22.55
C ASP A 107 -4.60 14.64 -21.26
N LEU A 108 -4.53 15.44 -20.20
CA LEU A 108 -5.08 15.08 -18.89
C LEU A 108 -6.61 14.85 -18.93
N ALA A 109 -7.35 15.61 -19.75
CA ALA A 109 -8.80 15.48 -19.86
C ALA A 109 -9.20 14.19 -20.61
N HIS A 110 -8.38 13.78 -21.58
CA HIS A 110 -8.53 12.47 -22.21
C HIS A 110 -8.24 11.35 -21.20
N PHE A 111 -7.13 11.47 -20.46
CA PHE A 111 -6.74 10.48 -19.47
C PHE A 111 -7.78 10.34 -18.35
N GLU A 112 -8.39 11.43 -17.89
CA GLU A 112 -9.46 11.39 -16.88
C GLU A 112 -10.60 10.45 -17.29
N LYS A 113 -11.07 10.55 -18.55
CA LYS A 113 -12.17 9.72 -19.06
C LYS A 113 -11.77 8.24 -19.08
N LEU A 114 -10.57 7.94 -19.54
CA LEU A 114 -10.03 6.57 -19.57
C LEU A 114 -9.87 6.01 -18.15
N PHE A 115 -9.28 6.80 -17.25
CA PHE A 115 -8.99 6.38 -15.89
C PHE A 115 -10.28 6.09 -15.11
N ARG A 116 -11.25 7.02 -15.13
CA ARG A 116 -12.56 6.82 -14.48
C ARG A 116 -13.32 5.60 -15.03
N GLY A 117 -13.19 5.33 -16.33
CA GLY A 117 -13.89 4.22 -16.99
C GLY A 117 -13.33 2.84 -16.68
N SER A 118 -12.06 2.72 -16.29
CA SER A 118 -11.37 1.42 -16.16
C SER A 118 -10.71 1.17 -14.81
N ILE A 119 -10.67 2.14 -13.88
CA ILE A 119 -10.06 1.94 -12.56
C ILE A 119 -10.76 0.85 -11.74
N SER A 120 -12.06 0.64 -11.96
CA SER A 120 -12.85 -0.41 -11.33
C SER A 120 -12.38 -1.83 -11.66
N GLU A 121 -11.64 -2.02 -12.75
CA GLU A 121 -11.09 -3.33 -13.13
C GLU A 121 -9.83 -3.68 -12.33
N LEU A 122 -9.17 -2.68 -11.73
CA LEU A 122 -7.95 -2.86 -10.93
C LEU A 122 -8.25 -2.83 -9.43
N VAL A 123 -9.20 -2.01 -8.99
CA VAL A 123 -9.52 -1.87 -7.57
C VAL A 123 -10.42 -3.00 -7.12
N LYS A 124 -9.92 -3.83 -6.20
CA LYS A 124 -10.65 -4.96 -5.60
C LYS A 124 -11.03 -4.70 -4.15
N ASP A 125 -10.62 -3.56 -3.61
CA ASP A 125 -10.84 -3.23 -2.21
C ASP A 125 -12.33 -2.95 -1.96
N GLU A 126 -12.82 -3.40 -0.81
CA GLU A 126 -14.21 -3.21 -0.39
C GLU A 126 -14.44 -1.83 0.25
N TRP A 127 -13.37 -1.07 0.50
CA TRP A 127 -13.41 0.26 1.09
C TRP A 127 -13.25 1.38 0.05
N LYS A 128 -13.57 2.60 0.49
CA LYS A 128 -13.46 3.80 -0.33
C LYS A 128 -11.99 4.15 -0.57
N ILE A 129 -11.63 4.36 -1.83
CA ILE A 129 -10.29 4.80 -2.26
C ILE A 129 -10.40 6.12 -3.01
N CYS A 130 -9.48 7.04 -2.72
CA CYS A 130 -9.30 8.31 -3.40
C CYS A 130 -8.04 8.27 -4.27
N PHE A 131 -8.19 8.60 -5.55
CA PHE A 131 -7.06 8.86 -6.45
C PHE A 131 -7.01 10.35 -6.75
N LYS A 132 -5.91 11.00 -6.38
CA LYS A 132 -5.57 12.36 -6.82
C LYS A 132 -4.60 12.26 -7.99
N VAL A 133 -5.04 12.67 -9.17
CA VAL A 133 -4.27 12.52 -10.40
C VAL A 133 -3.79 13.90 -10.85
N TYR A 134 -2.49 14.06 -11.01
CA TYR A 134 -1.84 15.32 -11.40
C TYR A 134 -1.14 15.19 -12.74
N ASP A 135 -1.10 16.29 -13.51
CA ASP A 135 -0.14 16.43 -14.59
C ASP A 135 1.32 16.45 -14.08
N ALA A 136 2.28 16.35 -15.00
CA ALA A 136 3.70 16.29 -14.63
C ALA A 136 4.21 17.53 -13.89
N LEU A 137 3.55 18.68 -14.06
CA LEU A 137 3.92 19.96 -13.45
C LEU A 137 3.14 20.27 -12.16
N MET A 138 2.25 19.36 -11.73
CA MET A 138 1.32 19.58 -10.61
C MET A 138 0.51 20.88 -10.75
N SER A 139 0.20 21.27 -11.99
CA SER A 139 -0.50 22.50 -12.36
C SER A 139 -1.99 22.27 -12.64
N ALA A 140 -2.36 21.03 -12.97
CA ALA A 140 -3.73 20.60 -13.18
C ALA A 140 -3.95 19.21 -12.57
N ASP A 141 -5.17 18.97 -12.10
CA ASP A 141 -5.52 17.73 -11.42
C ASP A 141 -6.98 17.30 -11.64
N PHE A 142 -7.27 16.05 -11.30
CA PHE A 142 -8.61 15.55 -11.07
C PHE A 142 -8.63 14.50 -9.96
N GLU A 143 -9.79 14.36 -9.31
CA GLU A 143 -9.99 13.36 -8.26
C GLU A 143 -10.98 12.27 -8.68
N VAL A 144 -10.63 11.01 -8.37
CA VAL A 144 -11.52 9.87 -8.52
C VAL A 144 -11.75 9.21 -7.17
N LEU A 145 -12.98 9.31 -6.68
CA LEU A 145 -13.45 8.55 -5.53
C LEU A 145 -14.05 7.26 -6.04
N PHE A 146 -13.46 6.13 -5.65
CA PHE A 146 -13.94 4.81 -5.97
C PHE A 146 -14.40 4.11 -4.70
N TRP A 147 -15.54 3.41 -4.76
CA TRP A 147 -15.96 2.46 -3.75
C TRP A 147 -16.77 1.37 -4.45
N THR A 148 -16.56 0.13 -4.04
CA THR A 148 -17.33 -1.00 -4.56
C THR A 148 -18.66 -1.03 -3.81
N GLN A 149 -19.80 -0.91 -4.51
CA GLN A 149 -21.08 -1.28 -3.93
C GLN A 149 -21.17 -2.81 -4.00
N LEU A 150 -21.00 -3.47 -2.86
CA LEU A 150 -21.44 -4.86 -2.68
C LEU A 150 -22.96 -4.95 -2.83
#